data_AF-A0A8T5EJK2-F1
#
_entry.id   AF-A0A8T5EJK2-F1
#
_cell.length_a   1.000
_cell.length_b   1.000
_cell.length_c   1.000
_cell.angle_alpha   90.00
_cell.angle_beta   90.00
_cell.angle_gamma   90.00
#
_symmetry.space_group_name_H-M   'P 1'
#
loop_
_entity.id
_entity.type
_entity.pdbx_description
1 polymer ?
#
loop_
_entity_poly.entity_id
_entity_poly.type
_entity_poly.pdbx_seq_one_letter_code
_entity_poly.pdbx_strand_id
1 'polypeptide(L)'
;MNLAATKFNALNHILVPHQELVPVEDEEEALAPWGLLATDEETGEPRLAKELLPKILITDPVVQVIKETVESAREKESEGDEEITPLPAGWLSDRVLKVIRKSPSAGKSVAYRLIVEGS
;
A
#
# COMPACT_ATOMS: atom_id res chain seq x y z
N MET A 1 -25.38 -20.47 4.71
CA MET A 1 -24.20 -19.62 4.47
C MET A 1 -23.96 -18.79 5.72
N ASN A 2 -22.80 -18.96 6.36
CA ASN A 2 -22.43 -18.16 7.53
C ASN A 2 -21.99 -16.77 7.06
N LEU A 3 -22.94 -15.83 7.00
CA LEU A 3 -22.73 -14.46 6.53
C LEU A 3 -21.72 -13.68 7.41
N ALA A 4 -21.52 -14.09 8.67
CA ALA A 4 -20.58 -13.45 9.58
C ALA A 4 -19.09 -13.71 9.22
N ALA A 5 -18.80 -14.74 8.41
CA ALA A 5 -17.45 -15.08 7.98
C ALA A 5 -17.06 -14.53 6.60
N THR A 6 -18.00 -13.93 5.86
CA THR A 6 -17.72 -13.43 4.50
C THR A 6 -17.35 -11.95 4.57
N LYS A 7 -16.07 -11.62 4.77
CA LYS A 7 -15.62 -10.23 4.66
C LYS A 7 -15.86 -9.74 3.23
N PHE A 8 -16.51 -8.60 3.09
CA PHE A 8 -16.74 -7.99 1.79
C PHE A 8 -15.42 -7.44 1.25
N ASN A 9 -15.04 -7.84 0.03
CA ASN A 9 -13.85 -7.31 -0.63
C ASN A 9 -14.12 -5.86 -1.08
N ALA A 10 -13.61 -4.91 -0.31
CA ALA A 10 -13.75 -3.47 -0.57
C ALA A 10 -13.20 -3.05 -1.95
N LEU A 11 -12.16 -3.72 -2.47
CA LEU A 11 -11.59 -3.44 -3.80
C LEU A 11 -12.55 -3.77 -4.95
N ASN A 12 -13.54 -4.65 -4.72
CA ASN A 12 -14.52 -5.04 -5.75
C ASN A 12 -15.77 -4.15 -5.77
N HIS A 13 -15.70 -2.95 -5.19
CA HIS A 13 -16.83 -2.03 -5.13
C HIS A 13 -16.74 -0.96 -6.23
N ILE A 14 -17.86 -0.63 -6.88
CA ILE A 14 -17.92 0.32 -8.02
C ILE A 14 -17.33 1.70 -7.71
N LEU A 15 -17.45 2.16 -6.46
CA LEU A 15 -16.93 3.46 -6.02
C LEU A 15 -15.47 3.42 -5.55
N VAL A 16 -14.93 2.22 -5.30
CA VAL A 16 -13.56 2.07 -4.81
C VAL A 16 -12.65 2.00 -6.03
N PRO A 17 -11.72 2.95 -6.20
CA PRO A 17 -10.76 2.90 -7.30
C PRO A 17 -9.82 1.72 -7.09
N HIS A 18 -9.19 1.27 -8.19
CA HIS A 18 -8.16 0.25 -8.10
C HIS A 18 -6.95 0.78 -7.32
N GLN A 19 -6.45 -0.03 -6.40
CA GLN A 19 -5.37 0.35 -5.48
C GLN A 19 -4.39 -0.81 -5.34
N GLU A 20 -3.10 -0.51 -5.43
CA GLU A 20 -2.00 -1.48 -5.36
C GLU A 20 -0.83 -0.90 -4.56
N LEU A 21 -0.04 -1.77 -3.92
CA LEU A 21 1.21 -1.34 -3.29
C LEU A 21 2.25 -1.06 -4.37
N VAL A 22 3.00 0.01 -4.19
CA VAL A 22 4.24 0.20 -4.95
C VAL A 22 5.30 -0.74 -4.34
N PRO A 23 6.03 -1.52 -5.16
CA PRO A 23 7.22 -2.22 -4.70
C PRO A 23 8.21 -1.24 -4.07
N VAL A 24 8.90 -1.63 -3.01
CA VAL A 24 9.76 -0.69 -2.24
C VAL A 24 10.88 -0.15 -3.12
N GLU A 25 11.41 -1.01 -3.97
CA GLU A 25 12.42 -0.72 -4.99
C GLU A 25 11.95 0.31 -6.04
N ASP A 26 10.64 0.40 -6.29
CA ASP A 26 10.05 1.28 -7.30
C ASP A 26 9.48 2.57 -6.69
N GLU A 27 9.48 2.72 -5.36
CA GLU A 27 8.86 3.88 -4.67
C GLU A 27 9.52 5.20 -5.09
N GLU A 28 10.84 5.23 -5.24
CA GLU A 28 11.58 6.42 -5.66
C GLU A 28 11.23 6.83 -7.10
N GLU A 29 11.28 5.87 -8.04
CA GLU A 29 10.95 6.13 -9.45
C GLU A 29 9.49 6.55 -9.60
N ALA A 30 8.57 5.85 -8.92
CA ALA A 30 7.15 6.15 -8.96
C ALA A 30 6.85 7.57 -8.44
N LEU A 31 7.63 8.06 -7.47
CA LEU A 31 7.43 9.36 -6.83
C LEU A 31 8.33 10.48 -7.40
N ALA A 32 9.24 10.17 -8.31
CA ALA A 32 10.16 11.12 -8.94
C ALA A 32 9.48 12.39 -9.51
N PRO A 33 8.28 12.33 -10.14
CA PRO A 33 7.62 13.54 -10.66
C PRO A 33 7.28 14.60 -9.62
N TRP A 34 7.19 14.22 -8.34
CA TRP A 34 6.85 15.13 -7.25
C TRP A 34 8.07 15.74 -6.56
N GLY A 35 9.29 15.33 -6.91
CA GLY A 35 10.52 15.89 -6.34
C GLY A 35 10.63 15.72 -4.83
N LEU A 36 10.25 14.55 -4.31
CA LEU A 36 10.21 14.24 -2.87
C LEU A 36 11.57 13.81 -2.28
N LEU A 37 12.64 13.83 -3.06
CA LEU A 37 13.99 13.53 -2.56
C LEU A 37 14.48 14.69 -1.68
N ALA A 38 14.72 14.40 -0.41
CA ALA A 38 15.29 15.31 0.57
C ALA A 38 16.66 14.78 1.03
N THR A 39 17.46 15.65 1.65
CA THR A 39 18.67 15.22 2.36
C THR A 39 18.31 15.01 3.82
N ASP A 40 18.64 13.85 4.35
CA ASP A 40 18.46 13.54 5.76
C ASP A 40 19.40 14.40 6.62
N GLU A 41 18.88 15.11 7.61
CA GLU A 41 19.66 16.06 8.42
C GLU A 41 20.66 15.37 9.37
N GLU A 42 20.41 14.11 9.73
CA GLU A 42 21.25 13.35 10.67
C GLU A 42 22.35 12.58 9.95
N THR A 43 22.02 11.94 8.84
CA THR A 43 22.93 11.05 8.09
C THR A 43 23.57 11.72 6.87
N GLY A 44 22.96 12.80 6.34
CA GLY A 44 23.40 13.46 5.11
C GLY A 44 23.09 12.67 3.83
N GLU A 45 22.38 11.55 3.94
CA GLU A 45 22.03 10.67 2.82
C GLU A 45 20.71 11.11 2.15
N PRO A 46 20.50 10.76 0.87
CA PRO A 46 19.21 11.01 0.21
C PRO A 46 18.09 10.18 0.86
N ARG A 47 17.00 10.84 1.25
CA ARG A 47 15.81 10.23 1.86
C ARG A 47 14.56 10.65 1.10
N LEU A 48 13.69 9.70 0.83
CA LEU A 48 12.38 9.97 0.22
C LEU A 48 11.42 10.52 1.29
N ALA A 49 10.98 11.77 1.12
CA ALA A 49 10.08 12.48 2.04
C ALA A 49 8.62 12.00 1.92
N LYS A 50 8.38 10.70 2.16
CA LYS A 50 7.08 10.04 2.04
C LYS A 50 6.00 10.65 2.93
N GLU A 51 6.38 11.27 4.05
CA GLU A 51 5.49 11.94 4.99
C GLU A 51 4.68 13.10 4.38
N LEU A 52 5.13 13.63 3.24
CA LEU A 52 4.43 14.68 2.49
C LEU A 52 3.26 14.14 1.66
N LEU A 53 3.17 12.82 1.47
CA LEU A 53 2.06 12.20 0.74
C LEU A 53 0.77 12.24 1.56
N PRO A 54 -0.40 12.31 0.89
CA PRO A 54 -1.69 12.13 1.56
C PRO A 54 -1.75 10.80 2.32
N LYS A 55 -2.13 10.84 3.59
CA LYS A 55 -2.09 9.68 4.48
C LYS A 55 -3.32 8.78 4.32
N ILE A 56 -3.16 7.47 4.51
CA ILE A 56 -4.23 6.48 4.66
C ILE A 56 -3.94 5.64 5.90
N LEU A 57 -4.96 5.34 6.69
CA LEU A 57 -4.77 4.53 7.90
C LEU A 57 -4.55 3.08 7.54
N ILE A 58 -3.71 2.39 8.30
CA ILE A 58 -3.51 0.94 8.18
C ILE A 58 -4.82 0.19 8.38
N THR A 59 -5.75 0.73 9.19
CA THR A 59 -7.07 0.16 9.46
C THR A 59 -8.11 0.43 8.37
N ASP A 60 -7.76 1.13 7.29
CA ASP A 60 -8.65 1.36 6.15
C ASP A 60 -9.06 0.00 5.53
N PRO A 61 -10.35 -0.22 5.20
CA PRO A 61 -10.82 -1.49 4.63
C PRO A 61 -10.07 -1.94 3.38
N VAL A 62 -9.65 -1.00 2.52
CA VAL A 62 -8.89 -1.33 1.31
C VAL A 62 -7.48 -1.81 1.66
N VAL A 63 -6.83 -1.14 2.62
CA VAL A 63 -5.49 -1.55 3.09
C VAL A 63 -5.55 -2.91 3.76
N GLN A 64 -6.59 -3.20 4.55
CA GLN A 64 -6.79 -4.50 5.18
C GLN A 64 -7.00 -5.62 4.14
N VAL A 65 -7.79 -5.38 3.09
CA VAL A 65 -7.95 -6.37 2.01
C VAL A 65 -6.64 -6.64 1.28
N ILE A 66 -5.85 -5.59 1.00
CA ILE A 66 -4.53 -5.73 0.38
C ILE A 66 -3.60 -6.55 1.28
N LYS A 67 -3.59 -6.26 2.59
CA LYS A 67 -2.83 -7.00 3.60
C LYS A 67 -3.15 -8.49 3.55
N GLU A 68 -4.44 -8.83 3.70
CA GLU A 68 -4.93 -10.20 3.71
C GLU A 68 -4.60 -10.93 2.40
N THR A 69 -4.67 -10.22 1.26
CA THR A 69 -4.34 -10.78 -0.06
C THR A 69 -2.85 -11.13 -0.17
N VAL A 70 -1.96 -10.25 0.29
CA VAL A 70 -0.50 -10.49 0.27
C VAL A 70 -0.12 -11.62 1.22
N GLU A 71 -0.67 -11.63 2.43
CA GLU A 71 -0.43 -12.69 3.42
C GLU A 71 -0.92 -14.05 2.89
N SER A 72 -2.13 -14.11 2.32
CA SER A 72 -2.69 -15.32 1.71
C SER A 72 -1.88 -15.82 0.50
N ALA A 73 -1.30 -14.92 -0.29
CA ALA A 73 -0.47 -15.30 -1.43
C ALA A 73 0.84 -15.95 -0.97
N ARG A 74 1.48 -15.38 0.06
CA ARG A 74 2.71 -15.92 0.66
C ARG A 74 2.49 -17.28 1.32
N GLU A 75 1.37 -17.45 2.03
CA GLU A 75 1.01 -18.74 2.62
C GLU A 75 0.92 -19.84 1.57
N LYS A 76 0.31 -19.56 0.41
CA LYS A 76 0.19 -20.51 -0.70
C LYS A 76 1.52 -20.83 -1.39
N GLU A 77 2.40 -19.84 -1.53
CA GLU A 77 3.74 -20.05 -2.12
C GLU A 77 4.63 -20.94 -1.24
N SER A 78 4.35 -20.99 0.06
CA SER A 78 5.17 -21.69 1.05
C SER A 78 4.68 -23.10 1.41
N GLU A 79 3.62 -23.61 0.77
CA GLU A 79 3.12 -24.98 0.96
C GLU A 79 4.13 -26.09 0.52
N GLY A 80 5.36 -25.71 0.13
CA GLY A 80 6.38 -26.57 -0.48
C GLY A 80 7.75 -26.68 0.24
N ASP A 81 7.83 -26.57 1.58
CA ASP A 81 9.02 -26.81 2.45
C ASP A 81 9.82 -25.59 2.98
N GLU A 82 9.38 -24.35 2.80
CA GLU A 82 10.02 -23.19 3.46
C GLU A 82 9.26 -22.77 4.74
N GLU A 83 9.99 -22.55 5.84
CA GLU A 83 9.44 -22.05 7.09
C GLU A 83 8.97 -20.60 6.89
N ILE A 84 7.64 -20.38 6.89
CA ILE A 84 7.05 -19.05 6.75
C ILE A 84 7.49 -18.20 7.94
N THR A 85 8.40 -17.26 7.70
CA THR A 85 8.63 -16.19 8.67
C THR A 85 7.44 -15.24 8.59
N PRO A 86 6.61 -15.13 9.65
CA PRO A 86 5.47 -14.23 9.62
C PRO A 86 5.94 -12.80 9.39
N LEU A 87 5.18 -12.05 8.61
CA LEU A 87 5.45 -10.63 8.41
C LEU A 87 5.41 -9.90 9.77
N PRO A 88 6.33 -8.94 9.99
CA PRO A 88 6.32 -8.19 11.22
C PRO A 88 5.00 -7.43 11.39
N ALA A 89 4.61 -7.22 12.64
CA ALA A 89 3.47 -6.35 12.95
C ALA A 89 3.72 -4.96 12.35
N GLY A 90 2.73 -4.42 11.64
CA GLY A 90 2.86 -3.12 10.99
C GLY A 90 3.75 -3.11 9.73
N TRP A 91 4.01 -4.25 9.08
CA TRP A 91 4.84 -4.30 7.85
C TRP A 91 4.35 -3.39 6.69
N LEU A 92 3.07 -2.99 6.72
CA LEU A 92 2.47 -2.05 5.77
C LEU A 92 2.69 -0.57 6.14
N SER A 93 3.08 -0.29 7.38
CA SER A 93 3.40 1.07 7.82
C SER A 93 4.57 1.60 6.99
N ASP A 94 4.49 2.88 6.62
CA ASP A 94 5.46 3.57 5.76
C ASP A 94 5.50 3.08 4.29
N ARG A 95 4.64 2.15 3.88
CA ARG A 95 4.51 1.75 2.46
C ARG A 95 3.69 2.74 1.66
N VAL A 96 4.00 2.83 0.36
CA VAL A 96 3.28 3.69 -0.58
C VAL A 96 2.17 2.92 -1.30
N LEU A 97 0.95 3.45 -1.23
CA LEU A 97 -0.21 2.95 -1.94
C LEU A 97 -0.46 3.79 -3.20
N LYS A 98 -0.54 3.13 -4.35
CA LYS A 98 -0.87 3.73 -5.65
C LYS A 98 -2.35 3.58 -5.92
N VAL A 99 -3.02 4.72 -6.14
CA VAL A 99 -4.45 4.82 -6.41
C VAL A 99 -4.67 5.13 -7.88
N ILE A 100 -5.34 4.23 -8.59
CA ILE A 100 -5.67 4.37 -10.00
C ILE A 100 -7.17 4.58 -10.15
N ARG A 101 -7.57 5.80 -10.52
CA ARG A 101 -8.99 6.15 -10.71
C ARG A 101 -9.27 6.66 -12.12
N LYS A 102 -10.51 6.46 -12.57
CA LYS A 102 -11.02 7.11 -13.78
C LYS A 102 -11.18 8.61 -13.52
N SER A 103 -10.60 9.43 -14.38
CA SER A 103 -10.74 10.89 -14.32
C SER A 103 -11.65 11.37 -15.44
N PRO A 104 -12.68 12.19 -15.18
CA PRO A 104 -13.51 12.77 -16.23
C PRO A 104 -12.71 13.64 -17.21
N SER A 105 -11.64 14.31 -16.75
CA SER A 105 -10.84 15.23 -17.56
C SER A 105 -9.64 14.56 -18.23
N ALA A 106 -8.97 13.65 -17.53
CA ALA A 106 -7.70 13.05 -17.97
C ALA A 106 -7.85 11.58 -18.42
N GLY A 107 -9.06 11.02 -18.38
CA GLY A 107 -9.33 9.59 -18.61
C GLY A 107 -8.90 8.72 -17.43
N LYS A 108 -7.62 8.80 -17.02
CA LYS A 108 -7.03 8.09 -15.88
C LYS A 108 -6.23 9.06 -15.03
N SER A 109 -6.33 8.92 -13.70
CA SER A 109 -5.55 9.69 -12.73
C SER A 109 -4.89 8.70 -11.78
N VAL A 110 -3.59 8.89 -11.59
CA VAL A 110 -2.78 8.15 -10.62
C VAL A 110 -2.45 9.09 -9.47
N ALA A 111 -2.63 8.61 -8.25
CA ALA A 111 -2.25 9.31 -7.03
C ALA A 111 -1.55 8.35 -6.08
N TYR A 112 -0.77 8.88 -5.15
CA TYR A 112 -0.01 8.09 -4.19
C TYR A 112 -0.40 8.51 -2.76
N ARG A 113 -0.42 7.54 -1.84
CA ARG A 113 -0.76 7.74 -0.43
C ARG A 113 0.22 7.00 0.46
N LEU A 114 0.57 7.60 1.61
CA LEU A 114 1.39 6.95 2.62
C LEU A 114 0.50 6.18 3.61
N ILE A 115 0.79 4.90 3.84
CA ILE A 115 0.12 4.11 4.87
C ILE A 115 0.72 4.47 6.24
N VAL A 116 -0.15 4.85 7.17
CA VAL A 116 0.24 5.24 8.54
C VAL A 116 -0.58 4.47 9.58
N GLU A 117 -0.01 4.29 10.76
CA GLU A 117 -0.76 3.76 11.91
C GLU A 117 -1.69 4.84 12.48
N GLY A 118 -2.83 4.43 13.04
CA GLY A 118 -3.71 5.34 13.76
C GLY A 118 -3.06 5.78 15.07
N SER A 119 -3.07 7.09 15.33
CA SER A 119 -2.68 7.65 16.63
C SER A 119 -3.76 7.47 17.69
#